data_AF-X0ZRP8-F1
#
_entry.id   AF-X0ZRP8-F1
#
_cell.length_a   1.000
_cell.length_b   1.000
_cell.length_c   1.000
_cell.angle_alpha   90.00
_cell.angle_beta   90.00
_cell.angle_gamma   90.00
#
_symmetry.space_group_name_H-M   'P 1'
#
loop_
_entity.id
_entity.type
_entity.pdbx_description
1 polymer ?
#
loop_
_entity_poly.entity_id
_entity_poly.type
_entity_poly.pdbx_seq_one_letter_code
_entity_poly.pdbx_strand_id
1 'polypeptide(L)' 'MEVDGKYFKEKLGGYYRSYQEIEGMKIPTEGEVEWNLSDRDLQYVKLKITDIQYNITEKY' A
#
# COMPACT_ATOMS: atom_id res chain seq x y z
N MET A 1 -9.66 16.65 -1.06
CA MET A 1 -10.22 17.50 -2.13
C MET A 1 -10.70 18.86 -1.60
N GLU A 2 -10.87 19.85 -2.46
CA GLU A 2 -11.60 21.10 -2.15
C GLU A 2 -13.08 20.94 -2.51
N VAL A 3 -13.98 21.28 -1.59
CA VAL A 3 -15.43 21.36 -1.82
C VAL A 3 -15.92 22.68 -1.24
N ASP A 4 -16.55 23.52 -2.06
CA ASP A 4 -17.08 24.84 -1.67
C ASP A 4 -16.05 25.73 -0.91
N GLY A 5 -14.80 25.76 -1.37
CA GLY A 5 -13.73 26.55 -0.76
C GLY A 5 -13.20 26.02 0.57
N LYS A 6 -13.57 24.79 0.96
CA LYS A 6 -13.06 24.10 2.15
C LYS A 6 -12.24 22.87 1.73
N TYR A 7 -11.06 22.72 2.34
CA TYR A 7 -10.22 21.55 2.14
C TYR A 7 -10.60 20.44 3.10
N PHE A 8 -10.96 19.27 2.56
CA PHE A 8 -11.24 18.08 3.33
C PHE A 8 -10.10 17.08 3.17
N LYS A 9 -9.64 16.55 4.30
CA LYS A 9 -8.62 15.50 4.34
C LYS A 9 -9.28 14.17 4.01
N GLU A 10 -9.05 13.69 2.79
CA GLU A 10 -9.57 12.41 2.34
C GLU A 10 -8.81 11.27 3.00
N LYS A 11 -9.50 10.15 3.23
CA LYS A 11 -8.90 8.98 3.86
C LYS A 11 -8.16 8.18 2.80
N LEU A 12 -6.95 7.76 3.14
CA LEU A 12 -6.16 6.84 2.34
C LEU A 12 -6.33 5.44 2.93
N GLY A 13 -6.86 4.51 2.14
CA GLY A 13 -6.99 3.10 2.51
C GLY A 13 -5.84 2.30 1.92
N GLY A 14 -5.14 1.53 2.75
CA GLY A 14 -4.10 0.59 2.32
C GLY A 14 -4.49 -0.84 2.68
N TYR A 15 -4.43 -1.75 1.71
CA TYR A 15 -4.84 -3.14 1.85
C TYR A 15 -3.69 -4.07 1.52
N TYR A 16 -3.27 -4.87 2.49
CA TYR A 16 -2.18 -5.84 2.34
C TYR A 16 -2.73 -7.26 2.27
N ARG A 17 -2.26 -8.04 1.30
CA ARG A 17 -2.73 -9.40 1.03
C ARG A 17 -1.56 -10.30 0.64
N SER A 18 -1.86 -11.58 0.41
CA SER A 18 -0.89 -12.60 -0.01
C SER A 18 0.33 -12.66 0.92
N TYR A 19 0.09 -12.80 2.22
CA TYR A 19 1.19 -12.91 3.18
C TYR A 19 1.96 -14.21 2.98
N GLN A 20 3.28 -14.11 2.93
CA GLN A 20 4.21 -15.23 2.83
C GLN A 20 5.16 -15.22 4.03
N GLU A 21 5.59 -16.41 4.44
CA GLU A 21 6.64 -16.55 5.44
C GLU A 21 8.00 -16.60 4.74
N ILE A 22 8.90 -15.69 5.10
CA ILE A 22 10.26 -15.57 4.56
C ILE A 22 11.19 -15.45 5.76
N GLU A 23 12.00 -16.49 6.00
CA GLU A 23 12.86 -16.62 7.19
C GLU A 23 12.17 -16.26 8.51
N GLY A 24 10.96 -16.80 8.72
CA GLY A 24 10.18 -16.58 9.94
C GLY A 24 9.49 -15.21 10.01
N MET A 25 9.64 -14.35 9.01
CA MET A 25 8.89 -13.09 8.89
C MET A 25 7.65 -13.28 8.02
N LYS A 26 6.50 -12.82 8.51
CA LYS A 26 5.25 -12.81 7.74
C LYS A 26 5.11 -11.49 6.98
N ILE A 27 5.36 -11.53 5.67
CA ILE A 27 5.43 -10.34 4.79
C ILE A 27 4.29 -10.36 3.77
N PRO A 28 3.50 -9.28 3.60
CA PRO A 28 2.52 -9.20 2.52
C PRO A 28 3.23 -8.99 1.19
N THR A 29 2.91 -9.80 0.17
CA THR A 29 3.49 -9.65 -1.17
C THR A 29 2.56 -8.97 -2.17
N GLU A 30 1.35 -8.62 -1.75
CA GLU A 30 0.42 -7.81 -2.55
C GLU A 30 -0.11 -6.63 -1.73
N GLY A 31 -0.23 -5.48 -2.39
CA GLY A 31 -0.70 -4.25 -1.80
C GLY A 31 -1.59 -3.47 -2.76
N GLU A 32 -2.71 -2.96 -2.26
CA GLU A 32 -3.59 -2.05 -2.97
C GLU A 32 -3.77 -0.77 -2.15
N VAL A 33 -3.85 0.38 -2.82
CA VAL A 33 -4.11 1.66 -2.16
C VAL A 33 -5.24 2.37 -2.87
N GLU A 34 -6.15 2.90 -2.07
CA GLU A 34 -7.36 3.57 -2.52
C GLU A 34 -7.47 4.95 -1.88
N TRP A 35 -7.95 5.92 -2.66
CA TRP A 35 -8.51 7.15 -2.11
C TRP A 35 -9.97 6.89 -1.78
N ASN A 36 -10.33 7.04 -0.51
CA ASN A 36 -11.71 6.94 -0.08
C ASN A 36 -12.33 8.35 -0.16
N LEU A 37 -12.94 8.64 -1.31
CA LEU A 37 -13.71 9.88 -1.51
C LEU A 37 -15.08 9.72 -0.82
N SER A 38 -15.82 10.82 -0.72
CA SER A 38 -17.14 10.82 -0.08
C SER A 38 -18.19 9.97 -0.80
N ASP A 39 -18.06 9.79 -2.11
CA ASP A 39 -19.04 9.15 -2.99
C ASP A 39 -18.54 7.82 -3.58
N ARG A 40 -17.22 7.57 -3.56
CA ARG A 40 -16.60 6.37 -4.13
C ARG A 40 -15.19 6.15 -3.62
N ASP A 41 -14.73 4.93 -3.75
CA ASP A 41 -13.32 4.57 -3.60
C ASP A 41 -12.63 4.58 -4.97
N LEU A 42 -11.43 5.15 -5.04
CA LEU A 42 -10.59 5.16 -6.24
C LEU A 42 -9.32 4.38 -5.98
N GLN A 43 -9.23 3.16 -6.53
CA GLN A 43 -7.98 2.40 -6.58
C GLN A 43 -7.01 3.09 -7.53
N TYR A 44 -5.87 3.54 -6.99
CA TYR A 44 -4.86 4.24 -7.78
C TYR A 44 -3.52 3.49 -7.80
N VAL A 45 -3.29 2.57 -6.86
CA VAL A 45 -2.09 1.74 -6.80
C VAL A 45 -2.46 0.28 -6.57
N LYS A 46 -1.86 -0.59 -7.36
CA LYS A 46 -1.86 -2.05 -7.18
C LYS A 46 -0.44 -2.56 -7.39
N LEU A 47 0.11 -3.20 -6.37
CA LEU A 47 1.51 -3.64 -6.31
C LEU A 47 1.57 -5.13 -6.03
N LYS A 48 2.55 -5.76 -6.67
CA LYS A 48 2.96 -7.13 -6.37
C LYS A 48 4.47 -7.16 -6.19
N ILE A 49 4.91 -7.71 -5.07
CA ILE A 49 6.32 -7.95 -4.81
C ILE A 49 6.72 -9.22 -5.57
N THR A 50 7.72 -9.10 -6.43
CA THR A 50 8.23 -10.20 -7.25
C THR A 50 9.52 -10.81 -6.71
N ASP A 51 10.30 -10.03 -5.94
CA ASP A 51 11.55 -10.46 -5.32
C ASP A 51 11.77 -9.68 -4.02
N ILE A 52 12.34 -10.34 -3.01
CA ILE A 52 12.66 -9.73 -1.71
C ILE A 52 14.10 -10.11 -1.38
N GLN A 53 14.94 -9.10 -1.19
CA GLN A 53 16.30 -9.27 -0.71
C GLN A 53 16.49 -8.43 0.55
N TYR A 54 17.03 -9.05 1.58
CA TYR A 54 17.27 -8.42 2.88
C TYR A 54 18.61 -8.93 3.43
N ASN A 55 19.18 -8.19 4.39
CA ASN A 55 20.51 -8.48 4.95
C ASN A 55 21.64 -8.57 3.90
N ILE A 56 21.57 -7.78 2.82
CA ILE A 56 22.66 -7.71 1.84
C ILE A 56 23.85 -6.98 2.47
N THR A 57 24.87 -7.73 2.85
CA THR A 57 26.13 -7.24 3.42
C THR A 57 27.08 -6.63 2.40
N GLU A 58 26.87 -6.87 1.10
CA GLU A 58 27.73 -6.39 0.01
C GLU A 58 27.55 -4.90 -0.37
N LYS A 59 26.77 -4.12 0.39
CA LYS A 59 26.48 -2.71 0.08
C LYS A 59 27.31 -1.67 0.85
N TYR A 60 28.26 -2.06 1.70
CA TYR A 60 29.07 -1.13 2.49
C TYR A 60 30.56 -1.49 2.48
#